data_AF-A0A388TH54-F1
#
_entry.id   AF-A0A388TH54-F1
#
_cell.length_a   1.000
_cell.length_b   1.000
_cell.length_c   1.000
_cell.angle_alpha   90.00
_cell.angle_beta   90.00
_cell.angle_gamma   90.00
#
_symmetry.space_group_name_H-M   'P 1'
#
loop_
_entity.id
_entity.type
_entity.pdbx_description
1 polymer ?
#
loop_
_entity_poly.entity_id
_entity_poly.type
_entity_poly.pdbx_seq_one_letter_code
_entity_poly.pdbx_strand_id
1 'polypeptide(L)'
;MANDYGDQAKYKSEPYYIDSEKKITALGMRKALGTKEDVANKQDTITDNSTYYPSAKAVYAHTSNKNNPHGVTAAQAGARPSTWTPTKADVGLGNVNNTSDADKPVSTLTQAALNAKQNTLAAASDKAAGLMSKDDKIKLDSIATSANNYAHPTATAYTSGLYKVTVNGLGHVTAATAATKADITALGIPGSDTNTTYSAATSDAAGLMSKDDKIKLDGINTALADKQDASGRVSTFTDNVSDDT
;
A
#
# COMPACT_ATOMS: atom_id res chain seq x y z
N MET A 1 7.23 73.52 -64.88
CA MET A 1 6.98 72.13 -65.31
C MET A 1 6.98 71.93 -66.84
N ALA A 2 7.22 72.95 -67.69
CA ALA A 2 7.09 72.81 -69.15
C ALA A 2 8.39 73.04 -69.97
N ASN A 3 9.57 73.06 -69.34
CA ASN A 3 10.84 73.34 -70.05
C ASN A 3 11.83 72.16 -70.13
N ASP A 4 11.53 70.99 -69.58
CA ASP A 4 12.47 69.85 -69.50
C ASP A 4 12.22 68.73 -70.54
N TYR A 5 11.61 69.03 -71.68
CA TYR A 5 11.54 68.07 -72.80
C TYR A 5 12.64 68.38 -73.83
N GLY A 6 13.88 67.98 -73.51
CA GLY A 6 15.08 68.17 -74.33
C GLY A 6 15.07 67.50 -75.71
N ASP A 7 14.12 66.61 -76.00
CA ASP A 7 14.09 65.82 -77.25
C ASP A 7 13.27 66.45 -78.40
N GLN A 8 12.73 67.65 -78.20
CA GLN A 8 11.90 68.34 -79.21
C GLN A 8 12.70 68.82 -80.44
N ALA A 9 14.03 68.73 -80.42
CA ALA A 9 14.89 69.12 -81.54
C ALA A 9 14.68 68.26 -82.80
N LYS A 10 14.28 66.98 -82.65
CA LYS A 10 14.02 66.06 -83.78
C LYS A 10 12.78 66.46 -84.61
N TYR A 11 11.92 67.32 -84.06
CA TYR A 11 10.64 67.72 -84.64
C TYR A 11 10.50 69.23 -84.87
N LYS A 12 11.50 70.04 -84.50
CA LYS A 12 11.56 71.47 -84.87
C LYS A 12 12.17 71.61 -86.26
N SER A 13 11.33 71.86 -87.26
CA SER A 13 11.72 72.59 -88.46
C SER A 13 10.62 73.61 -88.76
N GLU A 14 10.95 74.90 -88.69
CA GLU A 14 10.10 75.93 -89.29
C GLU A 14 10.09 75.76 -90.83
N PRO A 15 9.00 76.10 -91.52
CA PRO A 15 7.73 76.60 -91.02
C PRO A 15 6.64 75.50 -90.99
N TYR A 16 5.79 75.55 -89.97
CA TYR A 16 4.69 74.63 -89.66
C TYR A 16 3.93 74.08 -90.89
N TYR A 17 3.88 72.75 -91.02
CA TYR A 17 3.28 72.04 -92.17
C TYR A 17 1.74 72.00 -92.22
N ILE A 18 1.04 72.77 -91.38
CA ILE A 18 -0.43 72.82 -91.37
C ILE A 18 -0.87 74.29 -91.48
N ASP A 19 -1.00 74.74 -92.72
CA ASP A 19 -1.74 75.93 -93.13
C ASP A 19 -3.20 75.49 -93.36
N SER A 20 -4.17 76.27 -92.89
CA SER A 20 -5.61 76.00 -92.99
C SER A 20 -6.11 75.77 -94.42
N GLU A 21 -5.33 76.11 -95.44
CA GLU A 21 -5.68 76.00 -96.85
C GLU A 21 -4.79 75.02 -97.65
N LYS A 22 -3.80 74.37 -97.03
CA LYS A 22 -2.94 73.37 -97.70
C LYS A 22 -3.27 71.94 -97.26
N LYS A 23 -3.44 71.05 -98.25
CA LYS A 23 -3.72 69.64 -98.02
C LYS A 23 -2.68 69.02 -97.08
N ILE A 24 -3.16 68.47 -95.97
CA ILE A 24 -2.33 67.76 -94.99
C ILE A 24 -1.64 66.60 -95.71
N THR A 25 -0.31 66.65 -95.84
CA THR A 25 0.43 65.52 -96.41
C THR A 25 0.42 64.36 -95.42
N ALA A 26 0.30 63.12 -95.91
CA ALA A 26 0.30 61.93 -95.06
C ALA A 26 1.56 61.84 -94.17
N LEU A 27 2.68 62.41 -94.62
CA LEU A 27 3.93 62.48 -93.85
C LEU A 27 3.84 63.51 -92.70
N GLY A 28 3.26 64.68 -92.94
CA GLY A 28 3.03 65.69 -91.90
C GLY A 28 2.08 65.19 -90.82
N MET A 29 1.01 64.48 -91.22
CA MET A 29 0.07 63.88 -90.27
C MET A 29 0.73 62.76 -89.45
N ARG A 30 1.53 61.87 -90.07
CA ARG A 30 2.28 60.83 -89.34
C ARG A 30 3.26 61.40 -88.31
N LYS A 31 3.96 62.49 -88.62
CA LYS A 31 4.90 63.12 -87.67
C LYS A 31 4.19 63.86 -86.53
N ALA A 32 3.07 64.53 -86.82
CA ALA A 32 2.28 65.23 -85.83
C ALA A 32 1.47 64.29 -84.90
N LEU A 33 1.12 63.08 -85.38
CA LEU A 33 0.51 62.04 -84.55
C LEU A 33 1.56 61.20 -83.80
N GLY A 34 2.74 60.96 -84.37
CA GLY A 34 3.84 60.23 -83.73
C GLY A 34 4.30 60.84 -82.39
N THR A 35 4.16 62.16 -82.21
CA THR A 35 4.44 62.82 -80.92
C THR A 35 3.42 62.51 -79.82
N LYS A 36 2.20 62.09 -80.17
CA LYS A 36 1.19 61.61 -79.19
C LYS A 36 1.32 60.11 -78.96
N GLU A 37 1.63 59.36 -80.01
CA GLU A 37 1.94 57.92 -79.93
C GLU A 37 3.18 57.68 -79.05
N ASP A 38 4.25 58.46 -79.20
CA ASP A 38 5.49 58.34 -78.40
C ASP A 38 5.35 58.82 -76.94
N VAL A 39 4.31 59.60 -76.63
CA VAL A 39 4.05 60.12 -75.26
C VAL A 39 3.04 59.25 -74.52
N ALA A 40 2.05 58.67 -75.22
CA ALA A 40 1.07 57.74 -74.66
C ALA A 40 1.58 56.29 -74.61
N ASN A 41 2.39 55.89 -75.60
CA ASN A 41 3.00 54.56 -75.75
C ASN A 41 4.53 54.63 -75.75
N LYS A 42 5.15 55.62 -75.08
CA LYS A 42 6.48 55.36 -74.51
C LYS A 42 6.38 54.00 -73.81
N GLN A 43 7.41 53.17 -73.71
CA GLN A 43 7.32 51.90 -72.98
C GLN A 43 7.85 52.10 -71.53
N ASP A 44 7.10 51.61 -70.55
CA ASP A 44 7.42 51.22 -69.18
C ASP A 44 6.95 49.79 -69.26
N THR A 45 7.88 48.90 -69.57
CA THR A 45 7.80 47.54 -69.13
C THR A 45 7.27 47.61 -67.71
N ILE A 46 5.99 47.28 -67.53
CA ILE A 46 5.48 46.69 -66.30
C ILE A 46 6.20 45.35 -66.17
N THR A 47 7.50 45.44 -65.98
CA THR A 47 8.32 44.61 -65.14
C THR A 47 8.32 45.40 -63.83
N ASP A 48 8.09 44.73 -62.72
CA ASP A 48 7.89 45.27 -61.38
C ASP A 48 9.10 46.12 -60.90
N ASN A 49 9.30 47.31 -61.50
CA ASN A 49 10.51 48.12 -61.42
C ASN A 49 10.21 49.60 -61.73
N SER A 50 10.70 50.50 -60.87
CA SER A 50 10.38 51.94 -60.78
C SER A 50 10.89 52.86 -61.93
N THR A 51 11.49 52.35 -63.01
CA THR A 51 12.40 53.17 -63.83
C THR A 51 11.92 53.63 -65.20
N TYR A 52 10.72 53.26 -65.69
CA TYR A 52 10.48 53.35 -67.14
C TYR A 52 9.16 54.08 -67.57
N TYR A 53 8.23 54.47 -66.66
CA TYR A 53 7.22 55.54 -66.84
C TYR A 53 7.10 56.45 -65.60
N PRO A 54 6.82 57.76 -65.82
CA PRO A 54 6.42 58.66 -64.74
C PRO A 54 5.12 58.25 -64.04
N SER A 55 4.13 57.73 -64.79
CA SER A 55 2.81 57.35 -64.24
C SER A 55 2.86 56.09 -63.39
N ALA A 56 3.70 55.11 -63.74
CA ALA A 56 3.81 53.89 -62.95
C ALA A 56 4.73 54.05 -61.73
N LYS A 57 5.64 55.04 -61.69
CA LYS A 57 6.48 55.29 -60.51
C LYS A 57 5.66 55.53 -59.23
N ALA A 58 4.54 56.25 -59.34
CA ALA A 58 3.65 56.49 -58.22
C ALA A 58 2.86 55.23 -57.82
N VAL A 59 2.37 54.47 -58.82
CA VAL A 59 1.62 53.21 -58.59
C VAL A 59 2.54 52.14 -58.01
N TYR A 60 3.75 51.96 -58.55
CA TYR A 60 4.75 51.02 -58.04
C TYR A 60 5.23 51.41 -56.63
N ALA A 61 5.44 52.69 -56.34
CA ALA A 61 5.77 53.14 -54.98
C ALA A 61 4.64 52.83 -53.99
N HIS A 62 3.39 52.79 -54.46
CA HIS A 62 2.23 52.43 -53.65
C HIS A 62 2.06 50.90 -53.51
N THR A 63 2.21 50.12 -54.58
CA THR A 63 1.95 48.66 -54.59
C THR A 63 3.14 47.81 -54.13
N SER A 64 4.38 48.27 -54.29
CA SER A 64 5.59 47.51 -53.88
C SER A 64 5.97 47.76 -52.42
N ASN A 65 5.45 48.83 -51.81
CA ASN A 65 5.66 49.18 -50.41
C ASN A 65 4.89 48.23 -49.48
N LYS A 66 5.62 47.38 -48.76
CA LYS A 66 5.07 46.47 -47.75
C LYS A 66 4.98 47.10 -46.36
N ASN A 67 5.54 48.30 -46.18
CA ASN A 67 5.55 49.04 -44.92
C ASN A 67 4.32 49.95 -44.81
N ASN A 68 3.13 49.34 -44.90
CA ASN A 68 1.86 50.03 -44.70
C ASN A 68 1.71 51.32 -45.55
N PRO A 69 1.56 51.19 -46.88
CA PRO A 69 1.54 52.33 -47.82
C PRO A 69 0.41 53.33 -47.57
N HIS A 70 -0.61 52.92 -46.80
CA HIS A 70 -1.76 53.74 -46.43
C HIS A 70 -1.72 54.23 -44.97
N GLY A 71 -0.68 53.89 -44.21
CA GLY A 71 -0.59 54.25 -42.79
C GLY A 71 -1.74 53.68 -41.94
N VAL A 72 -2.37 52.57 -42.35
CA VAL A 72 -3.43 51.89 -41.60
C VAL A 72 -2.90 51.51 -40.23
N THR A 73 -3.37 52.19 -39.21
CA THR A 73 -3.03 51.92 -37.82
C THR A 73 -3.64 50.59 -37.37
N ALA A 74 -3.06 49.99 -36.33
CA ALA A 74 -3.63 48.81 -35.67
C ALA A 74 -5.11 49.04 -35.29
N ALA A 75 -5.47 50.25 -34.87
CA ALA A 75 -6.84 50.63 -34.56
C ALA A 75 -7.76 50.59 -35.79
N GLN A 76 -7.32 51.12 -36.94
CA GLN A 76 -8.07 51.08 -38.19
C GLN A 76 -8.27 49.64 -38.71
N ALA A 77 -7.34 48.73 -38.42
CA ALA A 77 -7.46 47.31 -38.75
C ALA A 77 -8.28 46.50 -37.72
N GLY A 78 -8.74 47.11 -36.61
CA GLY A 78 -9.41 46.42 -35.53
C GLY A 78 -8.49 45.49 -34.72
N ALA A 79 -7.17 45.65 -34.83
CA ALA A 79 -6.21 44.87 -34.07
C ALA A 79 -6.31 45.21 -32.58
N ARG A 80 -6.41 44.18 -31.75
CA ARG A 80 -6.45 44.30 -30.29
C ARG A 80 -5.04 44.70 -29.77
N PRO A 81 -4.95 45.56 -28.73
CA PRO A 81 -3.65 45.99 -28.20
C PRO A 81 -2.89 44.81 -27.57
N SER A 82 -1.57 44.94 -27.43
CA SER A 82 -0.73 43.91 -26.79
C SER A 82 -1.07 43.67 -25.30
N THR A 83 -1.79 44.60 -24.68
CA THR A 83 -2.31 44.50 -23.31
C THR A 83 -3.69 43.85 -23.25
N TRP A 84 -4.31 43.51 -24.38
CA TRP A 84 -5.62 42.86 -24.38
C TRP A 84 -5.52 41.48 -23.76
N THR A 85 -6.26 41.28 -22.67
CA THR A 85 -6.44 39.98 -22.03
C THR A 85 -7.82 39.45 -22.43
N PRO A 86 -7.89 38.34 -23.17
CA PRO A 86 -9.17 37.76 -23.56
C PRO A 86 -10.02 37.39 -22.34
N THR A 87 -11.28 37.76 -22.38
CA THR A 87 -12.29 37.39 -21.39
C THR A 87 -13.28 36.42 -22.02
N LYS A 88 -14.04 35.69 -21.18
CA LYS A 88 -15.12 34.83 -21.69
C LYS A 88 -16.21 35.65 -22.41
N ALA A 89 -16.42 36.91 -22.03
CA ALA A 89 -17.40 37.79 -22.65
C ALA A 89 -17.03 38.13 -24.11
N ASP A 90 -15.74 38.20 -24.44
CA ASP A 90 -15.25 38.51 -25.80
C ASP A 90 -15.69 37.49 -26.86
N VAL A 91 -16.03 36.27 -26.43
CA VAL A 91 -16.45 35.15 -27.29
C VAL A 91 -17.87 34.68 -26.98
N GLY A 92 -18.66 35.48 -26.25
CA GLY A 92 -20.05 35.15 -25.91
C GLY A 92 -20.20 34.04 -24.86
N LEU A 93 -19.15 33.71 -24.12
CA LEU A 93 -19.12 32.65 -23.09
C LEU A 93 -19.22 33.20 -21.66
N GLY A 94 -19.75 34.41 -21.47
CA GLY A 94 -19.83 35.07 -20.15
C GLY A 94 -20.56 34.25 -19.08
N ASN A 95 -21.53 33.42 -19.49
CA ASN A 95 -22.30 32.55 -18.60
C ASN A 95 -21.68 31.16 -18.41
N VAL A 96 -20.62 30.82 -19.14
CA VAL A 96 -20.01 29.49 -19.11
C VAL A 96 -18.96 29.46 -18.00
N ASN A 97 -19.17 28.57 -17.03
CA ASN A 97 -18.18 28.27 -16.01
C ASN A 97 -17.36 27.02 -16.38
N ASN A 98 -16.06 27.05 -16.12
CA ASN A 98 -15.21 25.86 -16.23
C ASN A 98 -15.11 25.18 -14.86
N THR A 99 -16.17 24.46 -14.49
CA THR A 99 -16.21 23.69 -13.25
C THR A 99 -15.36 22.44 -13.39
N SER A 100 -14.44 22.19 -12.44
CA SER A 100 -13.61 20.98 -12.42
C SER A 100 -14.48 19.73 -12.36
N ASP A 101 -13.99 18.57 -12.83
CA ASP A 101 -14.76 17.33 -12.77
C ASP A 101 -15.19 16.95 -11.35
N ALA A 102 -14.36 17.27 -10.34
CA ALA A 102 -14.66 17.01 -8.94
C ALA A 102 -15.79 17.89 -8.38
N ASP A 103 -15.94 19.11 -8.90
CA ASP A 103 -16.94 20.08 -8.45
C ASP A 103 -18.25 19.99 -9.25
N LYS A 104 -18.33 19.09 -10.24
CA LYS A 104 -19.56 18.90 -11.02
C LYS A 104 -20.65 18.27 -10.13
N PRO A 105 -21.85 18.88 -10.03
CA PRO A 105 -22.92 18.30 -9.24
C PRO A 105 -23.36 16.97 -9.84
N VAL A 106 -23.65 16.00 -8.97
CA VAL A 106 -24.31 14.76 -9.36
C VAL A 106 -25.74 15.07 -9.77
N SER A 107 -26.19 14.55 -10.91
CA SER A 107 -27.57 14.78 -11.36
C SER A 107 -28.57 14.18 -10.37
N THR A 108 -29.77 14.77 -10.28
CA THR A 108 -30.84 14.27 -9.39
C THR A 108 -31.23 12.83 -9.73
N LEU A 109 -31.24 12.47 -11.02
CA LEU A 109 -31.50 11.11 -11.49
C LEU A 109 -30.40 10.14 -11.06
N THR A 110 -29.13 10.55 -11.15
CA THR A 110 -28.01 9.73 -10.69
C THR A 110 -28.08 9.53 -9.17
N GLN A 111 -28.33 10.59 -8.41
CA GLN A 111 -28.47 10.48 -6.95
C GLN A 111 -29.65 9.59 -6.55
N ALA A 112 -30.80 9.72 -7.22
CA ALA A 112 -31.97 8.85 -6.99
C ALA A 112 -31.65 7.38 -7.27
N ALA A 113 -30.94 7.10 -8.38
CA ALA A 113 -30.51 5.75 -8.72
C ALA A 113 -29.52 5.18 -7.69
N LEU A 114 -28.59 6.00 -7.18
CA LEU A 114 -27.65 5.61 -6.13
C LEU A 114 -28.37 5.32 -4.80
N ASN A 115 -29.31 6.18 -4.40
CA ASN A 115 -30.11 5.96 -3.20
C ASN A 115 -30.92 4.65 -3.29
N ALA A 116 -31.41 4.30 -4.49
CA ALA A 116 -32.11 3.03 -4.71
C ALA A 116 -31.20 1.79 -4.58
N LYS A 117 -29.87 1.91 -4.73
CA LYS A 117 -28.94 0.79 -4.50
C LYS A 117 -28.82 0.40 -3.03
N GLN A 118 -29.03 1.33 -2.10
CA GLN A 118 -29.03 1.01 -0.67
C GLN A 118 -30.15 0.03 -0.31
N ASN A 119 -31.32 0.14 -0.93
CA ASN A 119 -32.43 -0.82 -0.73
C ASN A 119 -32.09 -2.24 -1.21
N THR A 120 -31.08 -2.40 -2.07
CA THR A 120 -30.63 -3.72 -2.53
C THR A 120 -29.69 -4.40 -1.53
N LEU A 121 -29.09 -3.66 -0.59
CA LEU A 121 -28.25 -4.15 0.49
C LEU A 121 -29.08 -4.37 1.77
N ALA A 122 -30.17 -5.12 1.67
CA ALA A 122 -31.02 -5.41 2.82
C ALA A 122 -30.25 -6.24 3.87
N ALA A 123 -30.53 -5.99 5.16
CA ALA A 123 -30.06 -6.88 6.22
C ALA A 123 -30.68 -8.27 6.04
N ALA A 124 -29.91 -9.32 6.35
CA ALA A 124 -30.45 -10.67 6.32
C ALA A 124 -31.50 -10.87 7.43
N SER A 125 -32.53 -11.64 7.12
CA SER A 125 -33.60 -12.02 8.06
C SER A 125 -33.75 -13.54 8.12
N ASP A 126 -34.63 -14.01 9.00
CA ASP A 126 -35.06 -15.41 9.06
C ASP A 126 -35.80 -15.87 7.79
N LYS A 127 -36.28 -14.94 6.96
CA LYS A 127 -37.10 -15.22 5.76
C LYS A 127 -36.38 -14.96 4.44
N ALA A 128 -35.37 -14.09 4.42
CA ALA A 128 -34.68 -13.69 3.21
C ALA A 128 -33.18 -13.43 3.45
N ALA A 129 -32.35 -13.81 2.47
CA ALA A 129 -30.94 -13.46 2.45
C ALA A 129 -30.74 -11.94 2.24
N GLY A 130 -29.62 -11.43 2.74
CA GLY A 130 -29.24 -10.02 2.65
C GLY A 130 -27.72 -9.89 2.57
N LEU A 131 -27.12 -9.08 3.45
CA LEU A 131 -25.66 -8.97 3.61
C LEU A 131 -24.95 -10.30 3.98
N MET A 132 -25.72 -11.30 4.42
CA MET A 132 -25.28 -12.67 4.70
C MET A 132 -26.38 -13.64 4.24
N SER A 133 -26.06 -14.94 4.18
CA SER A 133 -27.06 -15.95 3.84
C SER A 133 -28.13 -16.06 4.93
N LYS A 134 -29.35 -16.46 4.55
CA LYS A 134 -30.43 -16.74 5.52
C LYS A 134 -29.99 -17.82 6.53
N ASP A 135 -29.23 -18.79 6.06
CA ASP A 135 -28.80 -19.93 6.88
C ASP A 135 -27.76 -19.50 7.91
N ASP A 136 -26.84 -18.61 7.54
CA ASP A 136 -25.85 -18.08 8.49
C ASP A 136 -26.47 -17.12 9.51
N LYS A 137 -27.51 -16.36 9.11
CA LYS A 137 -28.28 -15.54 10.05
C LYS A 137 -29.03 -16.40 11.07
N ILE A 138 -29.68 -17.48 10.65
CA ILE A 138 -30.36 -18.42 11.54
C ILE A 138 -29.37 -19.07 12.51
N LYS A 139 -28.18 -19.47 12.02
CA LYS A 139 -27.11 -19.99 12.89
C LYS A 139 -26.70 -18.95 13.93
N LEU A 140 -26.48 -17.70 13.52
CA LEU A 140 -26.06 -16.63 14.44
C LEU A 140 -27.15 -16.29 15.47
N ASP A 141 -28.42 -16.24 15.08
CA ASP A 141 -29.55 -15.99 15.99
C ASP A 141 -29.75 -17.11 17.02
N SER A 142 -29.33 -18.33 16.67
CA SER A 142 -29.37 -19.49 17.57
C SER A 142 -28.22 -19.50 18.58
N ILE A 143 -27.22 -18.63 18.41
CA ILE A 143 -26.11 -18.49 19.34
C ILE A 143 -26.52 -17.47 20.40
N ALA A 144 -26.78 -17.94 21.62
CA ALA A 144 -27.00 -17.05 22.76
C ALA A 144 -25.79 -16.13 22.96
N THR A 145 -26.04 -14.89 23.41
CA THR A 145 -24.97 -13.97 23.79
C THR A 145 -24.01 -14.69 24.75
N SER A 146 -22.72 -14.71 24.40
CA SER A 146 -21.68 -15.38 25.18
C SER A 146 -21.77 -16.92 25.24
N ALA A 147 -22.40 -17.60 24.28
CA ALA A 147 -22.48 -19.08 24.26
C ALA A 147 -21.12 -19.81 24.28
N ASN A 148 -20.05 -19.16 23.81
CA ASN A 148 -18.67 -19.69 23.87
C ASN A 148 -17.90 -19.23 25.10
N ASN A 149 -18.51 -18.48 26.01
CA ASN A 149 -17.89 -18.16 27.29
C ASN A 149 -17.94 -19.41 28.16
N TYR A 150 -16.95 -20.29 27.98
CA TYR A 150 -16.71 -21.40 28.86
C TYR A 150 -16.28 -20.86 30.23
N ALA A 151 -17.28 -20.53 31.05
CA ALA A 151 -17.07 -20.25 32.46
C ALA A 151 -16.80 -21.60 33.14
N HIS A 152 -15.55 -21.82 33.54
CA HIS A 152 -15.24 -22.92 34.46
C HIS A 152 -16.18 -22.80 35.67
N PRO A 153 -16.84 -23.90 36.10
CA PRO A 153 -17.64 -23.88 37.31
C PRO A 153 -16.79 -23.30 38.45
N THR A 154 -17.34 -22.33 39.19
CA THR A 154 -16.70 -21.79 40.39
C THR A 154 -16.60 -22.91 41.42
N ALA A 155 -15.47 -23.64 41.44
CA ALA A 155 -15.18 -24.62 42.47
C ALA A 155 -14.53 -23.92 43.66
N THR A 156 -14.95 -24.28 44.87
CA THR A 156 -14.23 -23.86 46.08
C THR A 156 -12.83 -24.44 46.02
N ALA A 157 -11.80 -23.59 46.02
CA ALA A 157 -10.42 -24.04 46.04
C ALA A 157 -10.17 -24.83 47.33
N TYR A 158 -9.81 -26.11 47.20
CA TYR A 158 -9.36 -26.92 48.31
C TYR A 158 -7.90 -26.62 48.58
N THR A 159 -7.51 -26.55 49.86
CA THR A 159 -6.10 -26.44 50.26
C THR A 159 -5.31 -27.64 49.74
N SER A 160 -4.01 -27.48 49.51
CA SER A 160 -3.16 -28.61 49.12
C SER A 160 -3.20 -29.71 50.19
N GLY A 161 -3.45 -30.96 49.78
CA GLY A 161 -3.52 -32.09 50.69
C GLY A 161 -3.95 -33.37 50.00
N LEU A 162 -4.08 -34.45 50.78
CA LEU A 162 -4.64 -35.72 50.32
C LEU A 162 -6.15 -35.70 50.48
N TYR A 163 -6.87 -35.87 49.37
CA TYR A 163 -8.34 -35.88 49.34
C TYR A 163 -8.85 -37.11 48.63
N LYS A 164 -9.97 -37.64 49.11
CA LYS A 164 -10.84 -38.50 48.30
C LYS A 164 -11.84 -37.63 47.56
N VAL A 165 -11.96 -37.88 46.27
CA VAL A 165 -12.74 -37.06 45.35
C VAL A 165 -13.91 -37.87 44.84
N THR A 166 -15.10 -37.28 44.87
CA THR A 166 -16.29 -37.83 44.24
C THR A 166 -16.47 -37.18 42.88
N VAL A 167 -16.69 -37.98 41.85
CA VAL A 167 -17.00 -37.50 40.49
C VAL A 167 -18.43 -37.88 40.09
N ASN A 168 -19.06 -37.09 39.24
CA ASN A 168 -20.32 -37.47 38.59
C ASN A 168 -20.07 -38.37 37.36
N GLY A 169 -21.15 -38.81 36.70
CA GLY A 169 -21.06 -39.64 35.48
C GLY A 169 -20.42 -38.95 34.26
N LEU A 170 -20.15 -37.64 34.33
CA LEU A 170 -19.44 -36.87 33.31
C LEU A 170 -17.96 -36.65 33.68
N GLY A 171 -17.50 -37.16 34.84
CA GLY A 171 -16.12 -37.01 35.31
C GLY A 171 -15.83 -35.70 36.05
N HIS A 172 -16.81 -34.85 36.31
CA HIS A 172 -16.60 -33.62 37.09
C HIS A 172 -16.51 -33.93 38.59
N VAL A 173 -15.53 -33.34 39.26
CA VAL A 173 -15.40 -33.37 40.72
C VAL A 173 -16.59 -32.65 41.37
N THR A 174 -17.39 -33.37 42.16
CA THR A 174 -18.58 -32.84 42.87
C THR A 174 -18.36 -32.66 44.36
N ALA A 175 -17.38 -33.35 44.94
CA ALA A 175 -16.98 -33.18 46.33
C ALA A 175 -15.53 -33.63 46.53
N ALA A 176 -14.82 -32.97 47.45
CA ALA A 176 -13.53 -33.42 47.96
C ALA A 176 -13.60 -33.48 49.48
N THR A 177 -13.25 -34.62 50.06
CA THR A 177 -13.15 -34.82 51.52
C THR A 177 -11.71 -35.18 51.86
N ALA A 178 -11.15 -34.57 52.91
CA ALA A 178 -9.79 -34.88 53.34
C ALA A 178 -9.66 -36.38 53.65
N ALA A 179 -8.58 -37.01 53.18
CA ALA A 179 -8.30 -38.40 53.46
C ALA A 179 -7.94 -38.57 54.94
N THR A 180 -8.52 -39.56 55.60
CA THR A 180 -8.25 -39.91 57.00
C THR A 180 -7.31 -41.11 57.08
N LYS A 181 -6.75 -41.34 58.27
CA LYS A 181 -5.97 -42.56 58.54
C LYS A 181 -6.78 -43.84 58.28
N ALA A 182 -8.09 -43.82 58.54
CA ALA A 182 -8.97 -44.95 58.25
C ALA A 182 -9.05 -45.24 56.74
N ASP A 183 -9.17 -44.20 55.90
CA ASP A 183 -9.19 -44.32 54.44
C ASP A 183 -7.90 -44.96 53.92
N ILE A 184 -6.75 -44.55 54.46
CA ILE A 184 -5.43 -45.09 54.10
C ILE A 184 -5.30 -46.56 54.53
N THR A 185 -5.73 -46.89 55.75
CA THR A 185 -5.69 -48.29 56.24
C THR A 185 -6.62 -49.22 55.48
N ALA A 186 -7.75 -48.72 54.97
CA ALA A 186 -8.67 -49.51 54.15
C ALA A 186 -8.06 -49.93 52.80
N LEU A 187 -7.03 -49.23 52.32
CA LEU A 187 -6.24 -49.62 51.14
C LEU A 187 -5.21 -50.71 51.44
N GLY A 188 -5.19 -51.26 52.66
CA GLY A 188 -4.20 -52.26 53.09
C GLY A 188 -2.84 -51.69 53.47
N ILE A 189 -2.71 -50.36 53.49
CA ILE A 189 -1.48 -49.69 53.95
C ILE A 189 -1.50 -49.65 55.49
N PRO A 190 -0.45 -50.12 56.19
CA PRO A 190 -0.41 -50.07 57.64
C PRO A 190 -0.56 -48.64 58.19
N GLY A 191 -1.45 -48.45 59.17
CA GLY A 191 -1.74 -47.13 59.74
C GLY A 191 -0.69 -46.61 60.73
N SER A 192 0.29 -47.43 61.04
CA SER A 192 1.46 -47.10 61.85
C SER A 192 2.67 -47.75 61.19
N ASP A 193 3.85 -47.24 61.52
CA ASP A 193 5.09 -47.89 61.11
C ASP A 193 5.04 -49.36 61.55
N THR A 194 5.11 -50.26 60.58
CA THR A 194 5.31 -51.68 60.84
C THR A 194 6.81 -51.89 60.89
N ASN A 195 7.43 -51.18 61.84
CA ASN A 195 8.78 -51.52 62.24
C ASN A 195 8.69 -52.96 62.75
N THR A 196 9.03 -53.89 61.86
CA THR A 196 9.22 -55.29 62.13
C THR A 196 10.33 -55.29 63.16
N THR A 197 9.94 -55.21 64.43
CA THR A 197 10.84 -55.21 65.56
C THR A 197 11.36 -56.63 65.61
N TYR A 198 12.37 -56.91 64.79
CA TYR A 198 13.05 -58.18 64.81
C TYR A 198 13.66 -58.29 66.21
N SER A 199 13.10 -59.19 67.01
CA SER A 199 13.66 -59.47 68.33
C SER A 199 15.09 -59.99 68.14
N ALA A 200 16.00 -59.61 69.02
CA ALA A 200 17.34 -60.21 69.03
C ALA A 200 17.21 -61.73 69.26
N ALA A 201 18.00 -62.53 68.56
CA ALA A 201 18.02 -63.97 68.78
C ALA A 201 18.66 -64.29 70.13
N THR A 202 18.06 -65.20 70.89
CA THR A 202 18.61 -65.76 72.12
C THR A 202 18.97 -67.23 71.89
N SER A 203 19.64 -67.84 72.87
CA SER A 203 19.93 -69.28 72.82
C SER A 203 18.64 -70.14 72.89
N ASP A 204 17.52 -69.56 73.32
CA ASP A 204 16.23 -70.24 73.49
C ASP A 204 15.18 -69.88 72.43
N ALA A 205 15.36 -68.76 71.70
CA ALA A 205 14.38 -68.26 70.74
C ALA A 205 15.04 -67.64 69.49
N ALA A 206 14.47 -67.92 68.31
CA ALA A 206 14.89 -67.31 67.06
C ALA A 206 14.52 -65.81 67.01
N GLY A 207 15.34 -65.02 66.33
CA GLY A 207 15.17 -63.59 66.15
C GLY A 207 15.69 -63.15 64.78
N LEU A 208 16.58 -62.15 64.73
CA LEU A 208 17.33 -61.75 63.52
C LEU A 208 18.19 -62.87 62.89
N MET A 209 18.40 -63.96 63.63
CA MET A 209 19.07 -65.19 63.19
C MET A 209 18.38 -66.39 63.86
N SER A 210 18.63 -67.61 63.36
CA SER A 210 18.07 -68.82 63.96
C SER A 210 18.66 -69.07 65.37
N LYS A 211 17.90 -69.76 66.24
CA LYS A 211 18.40 -70.16 67.57
C LYS A 211 19.68 -71.02 67.44
N ASP A 212 19.73 -71.87 66.42
CA ASP A 212 20.84 -72.79 66.20
C ASP A 212 22.08 -72.01 65.77
N ASP A 213 21.94 -71.01 64.90
CA ASP A 213 23.05 -70.16 64.50
C ASP A 213 23.51 -69.26 65.64
N LYS A 214 22.61 -68.82 66.53
CA LYS A 214 22.96 -68.08 67.74
C LYS A 214 23.76 -68.95 68.71
N ILE A 215 23.33 -70.20 68.94
CA ILE A 215 24.08 -71.18 69.75
C ILE A 215 25.47 -71.44 69.15
N LYS A 216 25.55 -71.60 67.82
CA LYS A 216 26.85 -71.76 67.13
C LYS A 216 27.73 -70.52 67.34
N LEU A 217 27.18 -69.31 67.17
CA LEU A 217 27.91 -68.06 67.34
C LEU A 217 28.42 -67.90 68.78
N ASP A 218 27.58 -68.17 69.79
CA ASP A 218 27.97 -68.15 71.21
C ASP A 218 29.06 -69.19 71.50
N GLY A 219 28.94 -70.38 70.91
CA GLY A 219 29.90 -71.47 71.06
C GLY A 219 31.27 -71.20 70.43
N ILE A 220 31.37 -70.33 69.42
CA ILE A 220 32.67 -69.94 68.84
C ILE A 220 33.55 -69.25 69.90
N ASN A 221 32.98 -68.40 70.76
CA ASN A 221 33.75 -67.74 71.81
C ASN A 221 34.31 -68.74 72.83
N THR A 222 33.51 -69.73 73.24
CA THR A 222 33.95 -70.77 74.17
C THR A 222 35.03 -71.66 73.54
N ALA A 223 34.82 -72.12 72.30
CA ALA A 223 35.78 -72.97 71.61
C ALA A 223 37.12 -72.25 71.32
N LEU A 224 37.10 -70.93 71.13
CA LEU A 224 38.32 -70.14 70.99
C LEU A 224 39.04 -70.00 72.34
N ALA A 225 38.31 -69.80 73.44
CA ALA A 225 38.88 -69.72 74.79
C ALA A 225 39.59 -71.03 75.16
N ASP A 226 38.98 -72.18 74.91
CA ASP A 226 39.57 -73.49 75.18
C ASP A 226 40.84 -73.73 74.36
N LYS A 227 40.89 -73.25 73.11
CA LYS A 227 42.09 -73.33 72.27
C LYS A 227 43.21 -72.40 72.73
N GLN A 228 42.88 -71.20 73.22
CA GLN A 228 43.86 -70.27 73.78
C GLN A 228 44.46 -70.82 75.08
N ASP A 229 43.63 -71.38 75.98
CA ASP A 229 44.11 -72.06 77.17
C ASP A 229 45.01 -73.25 76.81
N ALA A 230 44.59 -74.07 75.86
CA ALA A 230 45.43 -75.17 75.37
C ALA A 230 46.77 -74.68 74.79
N SER A 231 46.79 -73.60 74.02
CA SER A 231 48.03 -73.01 73.50
C SER A 231 48.93 -72.44 74.61
N GLY A 232 48.36 -71.80 75.63
CA GLY A 232 49.11 -71.33 76.80
C GLY A 232 49.69 -72.49 77.61
N ARG A 233 48.94 -73.58 77.78
CA ARG A 233 49.41 -74.81 78.44
C ARG A 233 50.51 -75.53 77.66
N VAL A 234 50.46 -75.51 76.33
CA VAL A 234 51.53 -76.07 75.48
C VAL A 234 52.77 -75.18 75.51
N SER A 235 52.62 -73.85 75.47
CA SER A 235 53.74 -72.90 75.59
C SER A 235 54.50 -73.05 76.91
N THR A 236 53.77 -73.14 78.03
CA THR A 236 54.36 -73.32 79.35
C THR A 236 55.04 -74.68 79.51
N PHE A 237 54.56 -75.72 78.82
CA PHE A 237 55.24 -77.01 78.77
C PHE A 237 56.54 -76.93 77.97
N THR A 238 56.56 -76.25 76.82
CA THR A 238 57.79 -76.11 76.01
C THR A 238 58.86 -75.27 76.69
N ASP A 239 58.50 -74.24 77.46
CA ASP A 239 59.46 -73.44 78.22
C ASP A 239 60.09 -74.25 79.36
N ASN A 240 59.35 -75.16 79.99
CA ASN A 240 59.85 -76.01 81.08
C ASN A 240 60.73 -77.19 80.64
N VAL A 241 60.74 -77.55 79.35
CA VAL A 241 61.49 -78.72 78.85
C VAL A 241 62.91 -78.33 78.39
N SER A 242 63.25 -77.04 78.32
CA SER A 242 64.46 -76.57 77.66
C SER A 242 65.71 -76.39 78.54
N ASP A 243 65.70 -76.80 79.81
CA ASP A 243 66.81 -76.52 80.75
C ASP A 243 67.41 -77.76 81.44
N ASP A 244 67.35 -78.94 80.79
CA ASP A 244 68.03 -80.14 81.30
C ASP A 244 68.74 -80.93 80.17
N THR A 245 69.80 -80.33 79.62
CA THR A 245 70.95 -81.02 79.00
C THR A 245 72.23 -80.24 79.27
#